data_AF-A0A0G1WN01-F1
#
_entry.id   AF-A0A0G1WN01-F1
#
_cell.length_a   1.000
_cell.length_b   1.000
_cell.length_c   1.000
_cell.angle_alpha   90.00
_cell.angle_beta   90.00
_cell.angle_gamma   90.00
#
_symmetry.space_group_name_H-M   'P 1'
#
loop_
_entity.id
_entity.type
_entity.pdbx_description
1 polymer ?
#
loop_
_entity_poly.entity_id
_entity_poly.type
_entity_poly.pdbx_seq_one_letter_code
_entity_poly.pdbx_strand_id
1 'polypeptide(L)' 'MDLKRKQFKTEFAGKQLVLEVSSFAGQANAAVIGRYGDTAV' A
#
# COMPACT_ATOMS: atom_id res chain seq x y z
N MET A 1 15.03 -10.76 -1.54
CA MET A 1 14.67 -9.49 -2.20
C MET A 1 14.33 -8.48 -1.13
N ASP A 2 14.97 -7.31 -1.13
CA ASP A 2 14.60 -6.18 -0.28
C ASP A 2 13.59 -5.30 -1.04
N LEU A 3 12.35 -5.24 -0.55
CA LEU A 3 11.23 -4.58 -1.20
C LEU A 3 11.07 -3.10 -0.81
N LYS A 4 11.92 -2.57 0.08
CA LYS A 4 11.89 -1.18 0.55
C LYS A 4 10.46 -0.67 0.86
N ARG A 5 9.69 -1.48 1.60
CA ARG A 5 8.28 -1.21 1.88
C ARG A 5 8.14 -0.03 2.84
N LYS A 6 7.34 0.96 2.45
CA LYS A 6 6.90 2.05 3.32
C LYS A 6 5.39 2.06 3.41
N GLN A 7 4.86 1.89 4.62
CA GLN A 7 3.43 1.85 4.88
C GLN A 7 2.95 3.14 5.55
N PHE A 8 1.84 3.65 5.05
CA PHE A 8 1.09 4.76 5.61
C PHE A 8 -0.27 4.24 6.01
N LYS A 9 -0.72 4.57 7.22
CA LYS A 9 -1.95 4.03 7.80
C LYS A 9 -2.84 5.16 8.26
N THR A 10 -4.13 5.02 8.03
CA THR A 10 -5.16 5.88 8.58
C THR A 10 -6.44 5.07 8.82
N GLU A 11 -7.41 5.69 9.48
CA GLU A 11 -8.75 5.16 9.59
C GLU A 11 -9.67 5.88 8.59
N PHE A 12 -10.55 5.13 7.93
CA PHE A 12 -11.55 5.67 7.03
C PHE A 12 -12.86 4.90 7.18
N ALA A 13 -13.93 5.61 7.56
CA ALA A 13 -15.27 5.04 7.81
C ALA A 13 -15.24 3.81 8.74
N GLY A 14 -14.49 3.90 9.86
CA GLY A 14 -14.40 2.85 10.87
C GLY A 14 -13.59 1.62 10.46
N LYS A 15 -12.85 1.68 9.35
CA LYS A 15 -11.97 0.60 8.88
C LYS A 15 -10.56 1.12 8.64
N GLN A 16 -9.57 0.25 8.82
CA GLN A 16 -8.18 0.58 8.55
C GLN A 16 -7.93 0.69 7.04
N LEU A 17 -7.37 1.84 6.63
CA LEU A 17 -6.85 2.08 5.29
C LEU A 17 -5.33 2.10 5.37
N VAL A 18 -4.69 1.26 4.55
CA VAL A 18 -3.23 1.16 4.43
C VAL A 18 -2.81 1.44 3.00
N LEU A 19 -1.84 2.32 2.82
CA LEU A 19 -1.19 2.57 1.54
C LEU A 19 0.28 2.15 1.68
N GLU A 20 0.73 1.26 0.80
CA GLU A 20 2.12 0.78 0.76
C GLU A 20 2.79 1.24 -0.54
N VAL A 21 3.95 1.85 -0.41
CA VAL A 21 4.87 2.10 -1.52
C VAL A 21 6.03 1.13 -1.39
N SER A 22 6.36 0.41 -2.46
CA SER A 22 7.44 -0.58 -2.47
C SER A 22 8.06 -0.73 -3.86
N SER A 23 9.19 -1.44 -3.94
CA SER A 23 9.84 -1.76 -5.22
C SER A 23 9.19 -2.92 -5.98
N PHE A 24 8.02 -3.41 -5.52
CA PHE A 24 7.35 -4.60 -6.07
C PHE A 24 6.94 -4.44 -7.55
N ALA A 25 6.51 -3.25 -7.98
CA ALA A 25 6.14 -2.94 -9.36
C ALA A 25 7.02 -1.82 -9.94
N GLY A 26 8.34 -1.93 -9.73
CA GLY A 26 9.32 -0.87 -10.02
C GLY A 26 9.53 -0.51 -11.49
N GLN A 27 8.86 -1.17 -12.44
CA GLN A 27 8.83 -0.72 -13.84
C GLN A 27 7.86 0.44 -14.08
N ALA A 28 6.85 0.60 -13.23
CA ALA A 28 5.99 1.77 -13.26
C ALA A 28 6.75 2.98 -12.70
N ASN A 29 6.44 4.18 -13.20
CA ASN A 29 6.99 5.42 -12.66
C ASN A 29 6.71 5.55 -11.14
N ALA A 30 5.56 5.04 -10.70
CA ALA A 30 5.20 4.86 -9.30
C ALA A 30 4.17 3.72 -9.17
N ALA A 31 4.20 3.01 -8.05
CA ALA A 31 3.21 1.99 -7.70
C ALA A 31 2.86 2.08 -6.21
N VAL A 32 1.57 1.94 -5.92
CA VAL A 32 1.02 1.95 -4.57
C VAL A 32 0.08 0.77 -4.44
N ILE A 33 0.19 0.04 -3.33
CA ILE A 33 -0.77 -1.01 -2.97
C ILE A 33 -1.66 -0.44 -1.86
N GLY A 34 -2.96 -0.35 -2.12
CA GLY A 34 -3.97 0.01 -1.15
C GLY A 34 -4.59 -1.23 -0.52
N ARG A 35 -4.78 -1.19 0.81
CA ARG A 35 -5.60 -2.18 1.53
C ARG A 35 -6.64 -1.47 2.37
N TYR A 36 -7.89 -1.88 2.23
CA TYR A 36 -9.01 -1.33 2.99
C TYR A 36 -9.86 -2.46 3.55
N GLY A 37 -9.72 -2.74 4.85
CA GLY A 37 -10.19 -4.00 5.42
C GLY A 37 -9.55 -5.19 4.69
N ASP A 38 -10.39 -6.06 4.13
CA ASP A 38 -9.94 -7.26 3.39
C ASP A 38 -9.76 -7.04 1.88
N THR A 39 -10.11 -5.85 1.38
CA THR A 39 -9.96 -5.51 -0.05
C THR A 39 -8.56 -4.96 -0.31
N ALA A 40 -7.91 -5.43 -1.38
CA ALA A 40 -6.61 -4.93 -1.84
C ALA A 40 -6.65 -4.51 -3.33
N VAL A 41 -6.00 -3.40 -3.65
CA VAL A 41 -5.86 -2.83 -5.00
C VAL A 41 -4.42 -2.36 -5.21
#